data_AF-A0A534KT69-F1
#
_entry.id   AF-A0A534KT69-F1
#
_cell.length_a   1.000
_cell.length_b   1.000
_cell.length_c   1.000
_cell.angle_alpha   90.00
_cell.angle_beta   90.00
_cell.angle_gamma   90.00
#
_symmetry.space_group_name_H-M   'P 1'
#
loop_
_entity.id
_entity.type
_entity.pdbx_description
1 polymer ?
#
loop_
_entity_poly.entity_id
_entity_poly.type
_entity_poly.pdbx_seq_one_letter_code
_entity_poly.pdbx_strand_id
1 'polypeptide(L)'
;MDDDRAAEIAATFERIRRPLQWPMENFRRQRISNRRFVGFRFSRVRRAARAGFAFGFALSEDSLPTVREPPEVVAYAFVEPEGSALYRTLAEGRASAVRRLTASSAQMGFPFEFHSDGSVVAVRHRSMRRVPKEIFVLVASDFLMLSYNPLRAAGFLERVTKATTKPG
;
A
#
# COMPACT_ATOMS: atom_id res chain seq x y z
N MET A 1 -22.78 -9.42 -16.37
CA MET A 1 -22.63 -10.35 -15.23
C MET A 1 -21.64 -9.67 -14.30
N ASP A 2 -22.16 -8.89 -13.35
CA ASP A 2 -21.35 -8.24 -12.31
C ASP A 2 -20.78 -9.36 -11.44
N ASP A 3 -19.60 -9.85 -11.80
CA ASP A 3 -18.82 -10.74 -10.96
C ASP A 3 -18.37 -9.93 -9.74
N ASP A 4 -19.24 -9.86 -8.73
CA ASP A 4 -18.90 -9.34 -7.42
C ASP A 4 -17.81 -10.25 -6.82
N ARG A 5 -16.56 -9.86 -7.01
CA ARG A 5 -15.36 -10.58 -6.53
C ARG A 5 -15.22 -10.53 -5.00
N ALA A 6 -16.25 -10.11 -4.26
CA ALA A 6 -16.25 -9.98 -2.81
C ALA A 6 -15.86 -11.29 -2.10
N ALA A 7 -16.34 -12.44 -2.59
CA ALA A 7 -16.02 -13.74 -2.00
C ALA A 7 -14.51 -14.05 -2.11
N GLU A 8 -13.91 -13.85 -3.28
CA GLU A 8 -12.48 -14.08 -3.51
C GLU A 8 -11.61 -13.07 -2.74
N ILE A 9 -12.05 -11.82 -2.62
CA ILE A 9 -11.38 -10.79 -1.81
C ILE A 9 -11.40 -11.18 -0.32
N ALA A 10 -12.54 -11.63 0.20
CA ALA A 10 -12.66 -12.10 1.57
C ALA A 10 -11.75 -13.31 1.83
N ALA A 11 -11.76 -14.29 0.93
CA ALA A 11 -10.89 -15.46 0.99
C ALA A 11 -9.39 -15.10 0.93
N THR A 12 -9.02 -14.07 0.17
CA THR A 12 -7.66 -13.53 0.14
C THR A 12 -7.23 -13.03 1.51
N PHE A 13 -8.06 -12.22 2.18
CA PHE A 13 -7.74 -11.72 3.51
C PHE A 13 -7.67 -12.82 4.58
N GLU A 14 -8.51 -13.84 4.49
CA GLU A 14 -8.42 -15.00 5.39
C GLU A 14 -7.11 -15.76 5.20
N ARG A 15 -6.69 -15.97 3.95
CA ARG A 15 -5.42 -16.64 3.63
C ARG A 15 -4.20 -15.89 4.17
N ILE A 16 -4.17 -14.57 4.02
CA ILE A 16 -3.02 -13.74 4.46
C ILE A 16 -3.16 -13.21 5.89
N ARG A 17 -4.21 -13.61 6.63
CA ARG A 17 -4.52 -13.10 7.98
C ARG A 17 -3.36 -13.24 8.95
N ARG A 18 -2.70 -14.41 8.96
CA ARG A 18 -1.52 -14.67 9.82
C ARG A 18 -0.23 -14.04 9.29
N PRO A 19 0.11 -14.18 7.98
CA PRO A 19 1.29 -13.52 7.43
C PRO A 19 1.34 -11.99 7.60
N LEU A 20 0.19 -11.31 7.52
CA LEU A 20 0.10 -9.86 7.74
C LEU A 20 0.08 -9.43 9.22
N GLN A 21 0.06 -10.35 10.19
CA GLN A 21 0.13 -9.99 11.61
C GLN A 21 1.55 -9.63 12.07
N TRP A 22 2.60 -10.12 11.39
CA TRP A 22 3.90 -10.32 12.06
C TRP A 22 5.03 -9.29 11.85
N PRO A 23 4.97 -8.28 10.96
CA PRO A 23 6.10 -7.35 10.88
C PRO A 23 5.80 -5.86 11.10
N MET A 24 4.71 -5.49 11.79
CA MET A 24 4.23 -4.09 11.84
C MET A 24 3.76 -3.62 13.22
N GLU A 25 4.24 -4.22 14.31
CA GLU A 25 3.81 -3.92 15.69
C GLU A 25 3.87 -2.42 16.04
N ASN A 26 4.81 -1.69 15.44
CA ASN A 26 5.01 -0.26 15.67
C ASN A 26 4.12 0.65 14.81
N PHE A 27 3.18 0.10 14.04
CA PHE A 27 2.23 0.84 13.22
C PHE A 27 0.81 0.59 13.72
N ARG A 28 0.03 1.66 13.87
CA ARG A 28 -1.41 1.55 14.12
C ARG A 28 -2.07 0.95 12.90
N ARG A 29 -2.63 -0.26 13.07
CA ARG A 29 -3.43 -0.96 12.07
C ARG A 29 -4.89 -0.46 12.11
N GLN A 30 -5.44 -0.16 10.95
CA GLN A 30 -6.84 0.20 10.75
C GLN A 30 -7.41 -0.60 9.59
N ARG A 31 -8.55 -1.26 9.78
CA ARG A 31 -9.32 -1.84 8.67
C ARG A 31 -10.09 -0.73 7.97
N ILE A 32 -10.04 -0.71 6.64
CA ILE A 32 -10.87 0.14 5.78
C ILE A 32 -11.78 -0.79 5.00
N SER A 33 -13.08 -0.50 4.99
CA SER A 33 -14.07 -1.27 4.25
C SER A 33 -15.16 -0.31 3.80
N ASN A 34 -15.09 0.12 2.54
CA ASN A 34 -16.09 0.98 1.92
C ASN A 34 -16.24 0.61 0.43
N ARG A 35 -17.13 1.31 -0.28
CA ARG A 35 -17.43 1.02 -1.70
C ARG A 35 -16.25 1.23 -2.65
N ARG A 36 -15.21 1.97 -2.26
CA ARG A 36 -14.03 2.27 -3.09
C ARG A 36 -12.82 1.40 -2.75
N PHE A 37 -12.71 0.97 -1.50
CA PHE A 37 -11.53 0.27 -1.01
C PHE A 37 -11.86 -0.67 0.15
N VAL A 38 -11.25 -1.85 0.13
CA VAL A 38 -11.26 -2.80 1.25
C VAL A 38 -9.84 -3.28 1.56
N GLY A 39 -9.43 -3.18 2.82
CA GLY A 39 -8.09 -3.60 3.23
C GLY A 39 -7.65 -3.10 4.59
N PHE A 40 -6.34 -3.04 4.77
CA PHE A 40 -5.70 -2.60 6.00
C PHE A 40 -4.70 -1.48 5.74
N ARG A 41 -4.81 -0.43 6.55
CA ARG A 41 -3.85 0.68 6.60
C ARG A 41 -3.01 0.55 7.86
N PHE A 42 -1.72 0.78 7.71
CA PHE A 42 -0.73 0.76 8.79
C PHE A 42 -0.09 2.13 8.84
N SER A 43 -0.17 2.79 9.99
CA SER A 43 0.21 4.20 10.09
C SER A 43 0.97 4.53 11.36
N ARG A 44 1.86 5.51 11.26
CA ARG A 44 2.44 6.23 12.40
C ARG A 44 2.06 7.70 12.31
N VAL A 45 1.89 8.32 13.47
CA VAL A 45 1.46 9.72 13.60
C VAL A 45 2.55 10.50 14.33
N ARG A 46 2.82 11.72 13.88
CA ARG A 46 3.64 12.72 14.57
C ARG A 46 2.96 14.07 14.46
N ARG A 47 2.53 14.63 15.60
CA ARG A 47 1.68 15.84 15.65
C ARG A 47 0.45 15.64 14.75
N ALA A 48 0.19 16.55 13.81
CA ALA A 48 -0.90 16.46 12.84
C ALA A 48 -0.56 15.65 11.57
N ALA A 49 0.68 15.15 11.43
CA ALA A 49 1.12 14.43 10.24
C ALA A 49 1.08 12.91 10.44
N ARG A 50 0.79 12.16 9.37
CA ARG A 50 0.69 10.71 9.36
C ARG A 50 1.43 10.15 8.16
N ALA A 51 2.12 9.03 8.33
CA ALA A 51 2.71 8.30 7.21
C ALA A 51 2.59 6.81 7.42
N GLY A 52 2.63 6.06 6.33
CA GLY A 52 2.62 4.61 6.36
C GLY A 52 2.32 4.00 5.02
N PHE A 53 1.67 2.86 5.05
CA PHE A 53 1.33 2.08 3.87
C PHE A 53 0.01 1.34 4.09
N ALA A 54 -0.55 0.82 3.01
CA ALA A 54 -1.77 0.03 3.05
C ALA A 54 -1.72 -1.10 2.03
N PHE A 55 -2.50 -2.13 2.32
CA PHE A 55 -2.70 -3.30 1.48
C PHE A 55 -4.20 -3.55 1.33
N GLY A 56 -4.64 -3.86 0.12
CA GLY A 56 -6.03 -4.24 -0.07
C GLY A 56 -6.44 -4.30 -1.52
N PHE A 57 -7.71 -4.01 -1.75
CA PHE A 57 -8.30 -3.97 -3.08
C PHE A 57 -8.95 -2.62 -3.32
N ALA A 58 -8.59 -2.02 -4.45
CA ALA A 58 -9.30 -0.91 -5.06
C ALA A 58 -10.52 -1.44 -5.82
N LEU A 59 -11.70 -0.95 -5.48
CA LEU A 59 -13.00 -1.44 -5.96
C LEU A 59 -13.69 -0.48 -6.94
N SER A 60 -13.11 0.70 -7.14
CA SER A 60 -13.62 1.75 -8.02
C SER A 60 -12.48 2.35 -8.80
N GLU A 61 -12.77 2.77 -10.03
CA GLU A 61 -11.95 3.74 -10.75
C GLU A 61 -11.79 4.98 -9.85
N ASP A 62 -10.61 5.60 -9.87
CA ASP A 62 -10.23 6.75 -9.03
C ASP A 62 -10.17 6.52 -7.52
N SER A 63 -10.21 5.26 -7.06
CA SER A 63 -10.00 4.95 -5.63
C SER A 63 -8.57 5.26 -5.16
N LEU A 64 -7.59 5.12 -6.05
CA LEU A 64 -6.18 5.45 -5.87
C LEU A 64 -5.61 5.97 -7.21
N PRO A 65 -4.46 6.67 -7.20
CA PRO A 65 -3.71 6.91 -8.42
C PRO A 65 -3.50 5.62 -9.20
N THR A 66 -3.51 5.73 -10.55
CA THR A 66 -3.24 4.66 -11.53
C THR A 66 -4.18 3.46 -11.57
N VAL A 67 -5.15 3.35 -10.66
CA VAL A 67 -6.21 2.32 -10.74
C VAL A 67 -7.14 2.63 -11.92
N ARG A 68 -7.30 1.66 -12.82
CA ARG A 68 -8.10 1.77 -14.05
C ARG A 68 -9.05 0.61 -14.29
N GLU A 69 -8.74 -0.59 -13.80
CA GLU A 69 -9.51 -1.81 -14.09
C GLU A 69 -9.88 -2.55 -12.79
N PRO A 70 -10.73 -1.98 -11.93
CA PRO A 70 -11.14 -2.63 -10.69
C PRO A 70 -11.87 -3.98 -10.92
N PRO A 71 -11.80 -4.93 -9.96
CA PRO A 71 -11.04 -4.81 -8.72
C PRO A 71 -9.53 -4.96 -8.97
N GLU A 72 -8.75 -4.10 -8.34
CA GLU A 72 -7.29 -4.16 -8.40
C GLU A 72 -6.74 -4.49 -7.02
N VAL A 73 -5.84 -5.48 -6.93
CA VAL A 73 -5.08 -5.70 -5.70
C VAL A 73 -3.98 -4.65 -5.63
N VAL A 74 -3.85 -3.98 -4.49
CA VAL A 74 -2.99 -2.81 -4.33
C VAL A 74 -2.17 -2.86 -3.04
N ALA A 75 -0.97 -2.30 -3.15
CA ALA A 75 -0.15 -1.88 -2.02
C ALA A 75 0.27 -0.44 -2.27
N TYR A 76 0.05 0.46 -1.31
CA TYR A 76 0.43 1.86 -1.50
C TYR A 76 1.09 2.46 -0.27
N ALA A 77 2.00 3.41 -0.48
CA ALA A 77 2.59 4.26 0.53
C ALA A 77 1.87 5.62 0.55
N PHE A 78 1.69 6.19 1.74
CA PHE A 78 1.05 7.49 1.90
C PHE A 78 1.76 8.35 2.95
N VAL A 79 1.70 9.65 2.76
CA VAL A 79 2.19 10.68 3.70
C VAL A 79 1.20 11.84 3.69
N GLU A 80 0.67 12.18 4.86
CA GLU A 80 -0.39 13.17 5.06
C GLU A 80 0.03 14.20 6.13
N PRO A 81 -0.35 15.48 5.98
CA PRO A 81 -0.85 16.08 4.75
C PRO A 81 0.30 16.30 3.74
N GLU A 82 -0.06 16.43 2.47
CA GLU A 82 0.83 16.91 1.41
C GLU A 82 1.48 18.24 1.79
N GLY A 83 2.73 18.45 1.37
CA GLY A 83 3.50 19.67 1.70
C GLY A 83 3.99 19.77 3.15
N SER A 84 3.57 18.87 4.05
CA SER A 84 4.08 18.86 5.43
C SER A 84 5.58 18.59 5.50
N ALA A 85 6.23 18.96 6.60
CA ALA A 85 7.65 18.62 6.82
C ALA A 85 7.91 17.10 6.75
N LEU A 86 6.94 16.29 7.15
CA LEU A 86 7.00 14.83 7.04
C LEU A 86 6.94 14.40 5.56
N TYR A 87 6.05 14.99 4.77
CA TYR A 87 5.92 14.76 3.33
C TYR A 87 7.22 15.07 2.59
N ARG A 88 7.78 16.27 2.78
CA ARG A 88 9.05 16.67 2.15
C ARG A 88 10.20 15.71 2.47
N THR A 89 10.24 15.21 3.72
CA THR A 89 11.25 14.25 4.18
C THR A 89 11.08 12.87 3.53
N LEU A 90 9.84 12.38 3.43
CA LEU A 90 9.56 10.99 3.05
C LEU A 90 9.29 10.80 1.56
N ALA A 91 8.79 11.81 0.86
CA ALA A 91 8.38 11.76 -0.55
C ALA A 91 9.30 12.56 -1.48
N GLU A 92 9.52 13.85 -1.20
CA GLU A 92 10.16 14.77 -2.18
C GLU A 92 11.68 14.66 -2.25
N GLY A 93 12.36 14.49 -1.11
CA GLY A 93 13.83 14.55 -1.03
C GLY A 93 14.56 13.59 -1.99
N ARG A 94 15.77 13.96 -2.43
CA ARG A 94 16.57 13.15 -3.36
C ARG A 94 16.89 11.74 -2.85
N ALA A 95 16.95 11.58 -1.53
CA ALA A 95 17.12 10.29 -0.84
C ALA A 95 15.86 9.89 -0.03
N SER A 96 14.68 10.29 -0.52
CA SER A 96 13.41 10.04 0.15
C SER A 96 13.10 8.54 0.27
N ALA A 97 12.30 8.18 1.26
CA ALA A 97 11.91 6.79 1.48
C ALA A 97 11.15 6.24 0.26
N VAL A 98 10.32 7.08 -0.36
CA VAL A 98 9.51 6.72 -1.52
C VAL A 98 10.34 6.51 -2.78
N ARG A 99 11.31 7.38 -3.08
CA ARG A 99 12.17 7.18 -4.26
C ARG A 99 12.97 5.88 -4.16
N ARG A 100 13.44 5.53 -2.96
CA ARG A 100 14.10 4.23 -2.72
C ARG A 100 13.15 3.06 -2.89
N LEU A 101 11.89 3.20 -2.46
CA LEU A 101 10.86 2.17 -2.64
C LEU A 101 10.62 1.89 -4.13
N THR A 102 10.39 2.94 -4.93
CA THR A 102 10.22 2.82 -6.39
C THR A 102 11.45 2.17 -7.02
N ALA A 103 12.66 2.65 -6.72
CA ALA A 103 13.89 2.08 -7.25
C ALA A 103 14.09 0.60 -6.85
N SER A 104 13.81 0.24 -5.60
CA SER A 104 13.92 -1.14 -5.11
C SER A 104 12.91 -2.10 -5.74
N SER A 105 11.82 -1.57 -6.29
CA SER A 105 10.75 -2.37 -6.92
C SER A 105 10.84 -2.43 -8.44
N ALA A 106 11.77 -1.70 -9.07
CA ALA A 106 11.81 -1.48 -10.51
C ALA A 106 11.93 -2.76 -11.35
N GLN A 107 12.54 -3.82 -10.80
CA GLN A 107 12.70 -5.11 -11.48
C GLN A 107 11.56 -6.10 -11.20
N MET A 108 10.55 -5.70 -10.43
CA MET A 108 9.38 -6.54 -10.19
C MET A 108 8.42 -6.44 -11.38
N GLY A 109 7.67 -7.52 -11.66
CA GLY A 109 6.65 -7.51 -12.72
C GLY A 109 5.56 -6.44 -12.53
N PHE A 110 5.35 -5.99 -11.29
CA PHE A 110 4.50 -4.84 -10.95
C PHE A 110 5.29 -3.96 -9.97
N PRO A 111 5.94 -2.87 -10.42
CA PRO A 111 6.71 -1.99 -9.55
C PRO A 111 5.81 -1.03 -8.74
N PHE A 112 6.37 -0.38 -7.72
CA PHE A 112 5.74 0.78 -7.08
C PHE A 112 5.99 2.03 -7.95
N GLU A 113 4.92 2.62 -8.46
CA GLU A 113 4.94 3.86 -9.21
C GLU A 113 4.90 5.05 -8.24
N PHE A 114 5.71 6.08 -8.50
CA PHE A 114 5.76 7.29 -7.69
C PHE A 114 4.69 8.28 -8.13
N HIS A 115 4.01 8.90 -7.16
CA HIS A 115 3.06 9.98 -7.40
C HIS A 115 3.46 11.21 -6.58
N SER A 116 3.66 12.33 -7.27
CA SER A 116 3.99 13.61 -6.64
C SER A 116 2.77 14.34 -6.09
N ASP A 117 1.57 13.97 -6.55
CA ASP A 117 0.37 14.76 -6.32
C ASP A 117 -0.51 14.05 -5.29
N GLY A 118 -0.80 14.74 -4.20
CA GLY A 118 -1.62 14.22 -3.12
C GLY A 118 -0.87 13.36 -2.11
N SER A 119 -1.66 12.82 -1.18
CA SER A 119 -1.14 12.10 -0.01
C SER A 119 -0.70 10.67 -0.29
N VAL A 120 -1.15 10.06 -1.38
CA VAL A 120 -0.72 8.72 -1.81
C VAL A 120 0.48 8.91 -2.74
N VAL A 121 1.65 8.51 -2.26
CA VAL A 121 2.94 8.88 -2.86
C VAL A 121 3.59 7.73 -3.63
N ALA A 122 3.15 6.50 -3.41
CA ALA A 122 3.56 5.37 -4.24
C ALA A 122 2.48 4.31 -4.31
N VAL A 123 2.18 3.78 -5.49
CA VAL A 123 1.19 2.72 -5.68
C VAL A 123 1.81 1.56 -6.46
N ARG A 124 1.63 0.35 -5.95
CA ARG A 124 1.83 -0.89 -6.67
C ARG A 124 0.47 -1.53 -6.83
N HIS A 125 0.08 -1.89 -8.04
CA HIS A 125 -1.23 -2.49 -8.30
C HIS A 125 -1.18 -3.58 -9.36
N ARG A 126 -2.21 -4.41 -9.38
CA ARG A 126 -2.48 -5.39 -10.44
C ARG A 126 -3.99 -5.55 -10.57
N SER A 127 -4.50 -5.45 -11.79
CA SER A 127 -5.90 -5.79 -12.04
C SER A 127 -6.17 -7.26 -11.81
N MET A 128 -7.26 -7.54 -11.09
CA MET A 128 -7.77 -8.87 -10.80
C MET A 128 -9.03 -9.19 -11.60
N ARG A 129 -9.53 -8.23 -12.40
CA ARG A 129 -10.79 -8.33 -13.15
C ARG A 129 -10.84 -9.55 -14.06
N ARG A 130 -9.74 -9.82 -14.77
CA ARG A 130 -9.61 -10.94 -15.72
C ARG A 130 -8.97 -12.18 -15.14
N VAL A 131 -8.63 -12.17 -13.84
CA VAL A 131 -8.04 -13.33 -13.19
C VAL A 131 -9.15 -14.39 -12.96
N PRO A 132 -8.94 -15.65 -13.39
CA PRO A 132 -9.87 -16.73 -13.13
C PRO A 132 -10.15 -16.91 -11.63
N LYS A 133 -11.39 -17.26 -11.28
CA LYS A 133 -11.86 -17.36 -9.87
C LYS A 133 -11.01 -18.35 -9.07
N GLU A 134 -10.59 -19.43 -9.73
CA GLU A 134 -9.86 -20.56 -9.16
C GLU A 134 -8.47 -20.15 -8.66
N ILE A 135 -7.83 -19.16 -9.31
CA ILE A 135 -6.48 -18.71 -8.98
C ILE A 135 -6.43 -17.31 -8.36
N PHE A 136 -7.56 -16.59 -8.31
CA PHE A 136 -7.64 -15.22 -7.80
C PHE A 136 -6.97 -15.08 -6.44
N VAL A 137 -7.36 -15.93 -5.48
CA VAL A 137 -6.90 -15.87 -4.10
C VAL A 137 -5.39 -16.08 -4.00
N LEU A 138 -4.84 -17.00 -4.81
CA LEU A 138 -3.42 -17.28 -4.86
C LEU A 138 -2.64 -16.07 -5.41
N VAL A 139 -3.09 -15.54 -6.55
CA VAL A 139 -2.46 -14.40 -7.22
C VAL A 139 -2.48 -13.16 -6.35
N ALA A 140 -3.62 -12.83 -5.74
CA ALA A 140 -3.73 -11.66 -4.88
C ALA A 140 -2.91 -11.82 -3.59
N SER A 141 -2.92 -13.00 -2.98
CA SER A 141 -2.13 -13.26 -1.77
C SER A 141 -0.63 -13.14 -2.05
N ASP A 142 -0.15 -13.74 -3.13
CA ASP A 142 1.26 -13.64 -3.55
C ASP A 142 1.66 -12.20 -3.83
N PHE A 143 0.82 -11.45 -4.55
CA PHE A 143 1.04 -10.03 -4.79
C PHE A 143 1.20 -9.25 -3.49
N LEU A 144 0.32 -9.44 -2.51
CA LEU A 144 0.36 -8.72 -1.24
C LEU A 144 1.59 -9.11 -0.41
N MET A 145 1.94 -10.39 -0.39
CA MET A 145 3.15 -10.88 0.30
C MET A 145 4.44 -10.32 -0.33
N LEU A 146 4.54 -10.33 -1.66
CA LEU A 146 5.69 -9.78 -2.38
C LEU A 146 5.79 -8.26 -2.26
N SER A 147 4.67 -7.56 -2.02
CA SER A 147 4.66 -6.10 -1.82
C SER A 147 5.40 -5.67 -0.56
N TYR A 148 5.53 -6.57 0.43
CA TYR A 148 6.23 -6.27 1.66
C TYR A 148 7.75 -6.17 1.47
N ASN A 149 8.32 -6.95 0.54
CA ASN A 149 9.76 -7.01 0.34
C ASN A 149 10.39 -5.65 -0.01
N PRO A 150 9.86 -4.88 -0.99
CA PRO A 150 10.36 -3.54 -1.29
C PRO A 150 10.23 -2.56 -0.13
N LEU A 151 9.13 -2.63 0.66
CA LEU A 151 8.94 -1.76 1.82
C LEU A 151 10.03 -1.97 2.87
N ARG A 152 10.42 -3.22 3.10
CA ARG A 152 11.52 -3.58 4.00
C ARG A 152 12.89 -3.27 3.40
N ALA A 153 13.16 -3.72 2.17
CA ALA A 153 14.46 -3.55 1.52
C ALA A 153 14.82 -2.07 1.27
N ALA A 154 13.82 -1.25 0.95
CA ALA A 154 14.00 0.20 0.79
C ALA A 154 14.15 0.95 2.12
N GLY A 155 14.10 0.26 3.26
CA GLY A 155 14.15 0.86 4.59
C GLY A 155 12.98 1.83 4.85
N PHE A 156 11.84 1.62 4.19
CA PHE A 156 10.72 2.55 4.24
C PHE A 156 10.13 2.59 5.65
N LEU A 157 9.94 1.42 6.27
CA LEU A 157 9.36 1.28 7.60
C LEU A 157 10.23 1.95 8.68
N GLU A 158 11.54 1.77 8.58
CA GLU A 158 12.54 2.34 9.48
C GLU A 158 12.58 3.86 9.33
N ARG A 159 12.49 4.37 8.10
CA ARG A 159 12.47 5.83 7.83
C ARG A 159 11.19 6.47 8.32
N VAL A 160 10.02 5.85 8.10
CA VAL A 160 8.75 6.32 8.66
C VAL A 160 8.82 6.32 10.18
N THR A 161 9.34 5.26 10.79
CA THR A 161 9.56 5.19 12.24
C THR A 161 10.47 6.31 12.73
N LYS A 162 11.65 6.49 12.13
CA LYS A 162 12.59 7.55 12.51
C LYS A 162 11.99 8.95 12.34
N ALA A 163 11.27 9.20 11.25
CA ALA A 163 10.66 10.50 10.98
C ALA A 163 9.48 10.82 11.92
N THR A 164 8.86 9.78 12.50
CA THR A 164 7.74 9.92 13.43
C THR A 164 8.14 9.83 14.91
N THR A 165 9.30 9.27 15.25
CA THR A 165 9.82 9.17 16.63
C THR A 165 10.75 10.31 17.03
N LYS A 166 11.47 10.94 16.10
CA LYS A 166 12.45 12.00 16.45
C LYS A 166 11.80 13.15 17.26
N PRO A 167 12.43 13.61 18.36
CA PRO A 167 12.08 14.88 18.99
C PRO A 167 12.14 15.97 17.93
N GLY A 168 11.06 16.75 17.83
CA GLY A 168 10.97 17.89 16.92
C GLY A 168 11.36 19.17 17.61
#